data_AF-A0A2N2U246-F1
#
_entry.id   AF-A0A2N2U246-F1
#
_cell.length_a   1.000
_cell.length_b   1.000
_cell.length_c   1.000
_cell.angle_alpha   90.00
_cell.angle_beta   90.00
_cell.angle_gamma   90.00
#
_symmetry.space_group_name_H-M   'P 1'
#
loop_
_entity.id
_entity.type
_entity.pdbx_description
1 polymer ?
#
loop_
_entity_poly.entity_id
_entity_poly.type
_entity_poly.pdbx_seq_one_letter_code
_entity_poly.pdbx_strand_id
1 'polypeptide(L)'
;DRVDVGSMCFEVLHCPGHTPGHVVFFQRAARLAFVGDVLFKGSIGRTDFPRGNHAALLAAIRDKLFPLGDNVRFVPGHGAMSTFGHERRENPFVGMGSD
;
A
#
# COMPACT_ATOMS: atom_id res chain seq x y z
N ASP A 1 14.92 0.00 2.94
CA ASP A 1 15.83 -0.96 2.26
C ASP A 1 15.59 -0.98 0.76
N ARG A 2 16.42 -1.71 0.01
CA ARG A 2 16.30 -1.89 -1.44
C ARG A 2 16.60 -3.34 -1.83
N VAL A 3 15.95 -3.80 -2.90
CA VAL A 3 16.20 -5.12 -3.51
C VAL A 3 16.36 -4.93 -5.01
N ASP A 4 17.42 -5.50 -5.57
CA ASP A 4 17.70 -5.47 -7.01
C ASP A 4 17.34 -6.81 -7.66
N VAL A 5 16.67 -6.75 -8.80
CA VAL A 5 16.31 -7.90 -9.64
C VAL A 5 16.70 -7.59 -11.07
N GLY A 6 17.86 -8.09 -11.51
CA GLY A 6 18.46 -7.69 -12.78
C GLY A 6 18.76 -6.19 -12.78
N SER A 7 18.22 -5.44 -13.75
CA SER A 7 18.36 -3.98 -13.83
C SER A 7 17.27 -3.19 -13.07
N MET A 8 16.32 -3.88 -12.42
CA MET A 8 15.25 -3.26 -11.67
C MET A 8 15.64 -3.09 -10.20
N CYS A 9 15.51 -1.88 -9.67
CA CYS A 9 15.65 -1.57 -8.25
C CYS A 9 14.26 -1.35 -7.63
N PHE A 10 14.00 -2.03 -6.51
CA PHE A 10 12.79 -1.86 -5.72
C PHE A 10 13.12 -1.24 -4.37
N GLU A 11 12.42 -0.16 -4.02
CA GLU A 11 12.40 0.36 -2.65
C GLU A 11 11.50 -0.52 -1.79
N VAL A 12 12.00 -0.92 -0.62
CA VAL A 12 11.24 -1.72 0.34
C VAL A 12 10.71 -0.82 1.44
N LEU A 13 9.39 -0.78 1.57
CA LEU A 13 8.68 -0.01 2.57
C LEU A 13 8.04 -0.97 3.58
N HIS A 14 8.38 -0.84 4.86
CA HIS A 14 7.69 -1.58 5.91
C HIS A 14 6.30 -0.99 6.12
N CYS A 15 5.24 -1.77 5.90
CA CYS A 15 3.85 -1.31 5.95
C CYS A 15 3.03 -2.22 6.87
N PRO A 16 3.23 -2.15 8.20
CA PRO A 16 2.56 -3.03 9.14
C PRO A 16 1.06 -2.72 9.22
N GLY A 17 0.29 -3.68 9.72
CA GLY A 17 -1.11 -3.48 10.06
C GLY A 17 -1.95 -4.70 9.74
N HIS A 18 -1.95 -5.15 8.48
CA HIS A 18 -2.51 -6.47 8.14
C HIS A 18 -1.74 -7.59 8.86
N THR A 19 -0.42 -7.53 8.81
CA THR A 19 0.49 -8.29 9.68
C THR A 19 1.63 -7.37 10.16
N PRO A 20 2.35 -7.72 11.24
CA PRO A 20 3.47 -6.91 11.73
C PRO A 20 4.63 -6.78 10.76
N GLY A 21 4.84 -7.80 9.92
CA GLY A 21 6.02 -7.91 9.03
C GLY A 21 5.74 -7.54 7.58
N HIS A 22 4.58 -6.97 7.26
CA HIS A 22 4.20 -6.70 5.88
C HIS A 22 5.11 -5.62 5.26
N VAL A 23 5.55 -5.86 4.02
CA VAL A 23 6.39 -4.94 3.24
C VAL A 23 5.78 -4.72 1.86
N VAL A 24 5.99 -3.51 1.34
CA VAL A 24 5.62 -3.09 -0.02
C VAL A 24 6.89 -2.90 -0.84
N PHE A 25 6.87 -3.37 -2.09
CA PHE A 25 7.94 -3.12 -3.05
C PHE A 25 7.51 -2.04 -4.03
N PHE A 26 8.26 -0.95 -4.08
CA PHE A 26 8.00 0.16 -4.98
C PHE A 26 9.08 0.28 -6.06
N GLN A 27 8.65 0.22 -7.32
CA GLN A 27 9.51 0.48 -8.47
C GLN A 27 9.23 1.90 -8.97
N ARG A 28 10.18 2.81 -8.72
CA ARG A 28 10.04 4.24 -8.99
C ARG A 28 9.95 4.60 -10.47
N ALA A 29 10.79 4.01 -11.32
CA ALA A 29 10.83 4.31 -12.76
C ALA A 29 9.53 3.89 -13.48
N ALA A 30 8.93 2.78 -13.08
CA ALA A 30 7.69 2.22 -13.62
C ALA A 30 6.44 2.81 -12.97
N ARG A 31 6.60 3.54 -11.84
CA ARG A 31 5.50 4.04 -11.00
C ARG A 31 4.53 2.91 -10.63
N LEU A 32 5.08 1.80 -10.14
CA LEU A 32 4.35 0.59 -9.79
C LEU A 32 4.73 0.13 -8.38
N ALA A 33 3.74 -0.15 -7.55
CA ALA A 33 3.93 -0.72 -6.23
C ALA A 33 3.27 -2.10 -6.10
N PHE A 34 3.95 -3.06 -5.48
CA PHE A 34 3.37 -4.34 -5.07
C PHE A 34 3.03 -4.24 -3.59
N VAL A 35 1.73 -4.05 -3.29
CA VAL A 35 1.28 -3.64 -1.95
C VAL A 35 0.73 -4.78 -1.11
N GLY A 36 0.56 -5.98 -1.69
CA GLY A 36 -0.02 -7.13 -1.00
C GLY A 36 -1.36 -6.77 -0.34
N ASP A 37 -1.58 -7.28 0.87
CA ASP A 37 -2.79 -7.03 1.66
C ASP A 37 -2.76 -5.74 2.50
N VAL A 38 -2.07 -4.70 2.03
CA VAL A 38 -2.12 -3.37 2.66
C VAL A 38 -3.29 -2.56 2.10
N LEU A 39 -3.36 -2.40 0.78
CA LEU A 39 -4.35 -1.56 0.09
C LEU A 39 -4.98 -2.31 -1.07
N PHE A 40 -6.30 -2.21 -1.20
CA PHE A 40 -7.09 -2.79 -2.28
C PHE A 40 -7.86 -1.70 -3.02
N LYS A 41 -8.38 -2.03 -4.20
CA LYS A 41 -9.31 -1.14 -4.90
C LYS A 41 -10.59 -0.97 -4.09
N GLY A 42 -10.80 0.22 -3.52
CA GLY A 42 -11.98 0.55 -2.69
C GLY A 42 -12.03 -0.16 -1.33
N SER A 43 -10.93 -0.75 -0.85
CA SER A 43 -10.86 -1.42 0.45
C SER A 43 -9.43 -1.46 1.00
N ILE A 44 -9.23 -2.09 2.17
CA ILE A 44 -7.92 -2.29 2.82
C ILE A 44 -7.80 -3.70 3.37
N GLY A 45 -6.58 -4.11 3.76
CA GLY A 45 -6.35 -5.37 4.45
C GLY A 45 -7.16 -5.51 5.74
N ARG A 46 -7.57 -6.74 6.07
CA ARG A 46 -8.14 -7.05 7.39
C ARG A 46 -7.07 -6.96 8.48
N THR A 47 -7.47 -6.67 9.71
CA THR A 47 -6.53 -6.47 10.85
C THR A 47 -6.94 -7.21 12.13
N ASP A 48 -7.92 -8.10 12.03
CA ASP A 48 -8.55 -8.82 13.14
C ASP A 48 -7.84 -10.13 13.52
N PHE A 49 -6.81 -10.53 12.79
CA PHE A 49 -5.98 -11.69 13.12
C PHE A 49 -4.92 -11.34 14.19
N PRO A 50 -4.34 -12.34 14.89
CA PRO A 50 -3.33 -12.09 15.89
C PRO A 50 -2.18 -11.19 15.39
N ARG A 51 -1.93 -10.11 16.13
CA ARG A 51 -0.95 -9.06 15.83
C ARG A 51 -1.30 -8.15 14.63
N GLY A 52 -2.51 -8.24 14.10
CA GLY A 52 -3.06 -7.20 13.23
C GLY A 52 -3.29 -5.90 14.01
N ASN A 53 -3.18 -4.76 13.32
CA ASN A 53 -3.33 -3.44 13.91
C ASN A 53 -3.93 -2.46 12.88
N HIS A 54 -5.18 -2.07 13.10
CA HIS A 54 -5.91 -1.17 12.20
C HIS A 54 -5.27 0.21 12.08
N ALA A 55 -4.92 0.85 13.20
CA ALA A 55 -4.30 2.17 13.19
C ALA A 55 -2.96 2.16 12.45
N ALA A 56 -2.16 1.11 12.64
CA ALA A 56 -0.90 0.93 11.93
C ALA A 56 -1.13 0.75 10.42
N LEU A 57 -2.19 0.03 10.01
CA LEU A 57 -2.53 -0.15 8.60
C LEU A 57 -2.89 1.20 7.94
N LEU A 58 -3.75 1.99 8.59
CA LEU A 58 -4.14 3.31 8.07
C LEU A 58 -2.93 4.25 7.96
N ALA A 59 -2.07 4.27 8.99
CA ALA A 59 -0.82 5.05 8.97
C ALA A 59 0.13 4.58 7.87
N ALA A 60 0.32 3.27 7.69
CA ALA A 60 1.15 2.74 6.61
C ALA A 60 0.67 3.19 5.22
N ILE A 61 -0.64 3.23 4.99
CA ILE A 61 -1.21 3.69 3.72
C ILE A 61 -1.01 5.20 3.56
N ARG A 62 -1.42 6.00 4.55
CA ARG A 62 -1.42 7.47 4.47
C ARG A 62 -0.03 8.07 4.48
N ASP A 63 0.90 7.50 5.26
CA ASP A 63 2.21 8.09 5.50
C ASP A 63 3.31 7.49 4.61
N LYS A 64 3.09 6.29 4.03
CA LYS A 64 4.11 5.61 3.20
C LYS A 64 3.68 5.39 1.75
N LEU A 65 2.40 5.09 1.49
CA LEU A 65 1.95 4.82 0.12
C LEU A 65 1.51 6.09 -0.61
N PHE A 66 0.61 6.88 -0.02
CA PHE A 66 0.10 8.09 -0.68
C PHE A 66 1.19 9.14 -1.01
N PRO A 67 2.25 9.33 -0.21
CA PRO A 67 3.34 10.26 -0.57
C PRO A 67 4.17 9.82 -1.79
N LEU A 68 4.03 8.58 -2.27
CA LEU A 68 4.75 8.10 -3.47
C LEU A 68 4.22 8.73 -4.78
N GLY A 69 3.00 9.27 -4.76
CA GLY A 69 2.41 10.03 -5.86
C GLY A 69 1.14 9.41 -6.45
N ASP A 70 0.24 10.29 -6.92
CA ASP A 70 -1.11 9.92 -7.35
C ASP A 70 -1.16 9.05 -8.60
N ASN A 71 -0.15 9.14 -9.46
CA ASN A 71 -0.04 8.38 -10.70
C ASN A 71 0.64 7.01 -10.52
N VAL A 72 1.00 6.64 -9.28
CA VAL A 72 1.51 5.31 -8.97
C VAL A 72 0.36 4.31 -8.99
N ARG A 73 0.50 3.29 -9.84
CA ARG A 73 -0.39 2.12 -9.86
C ARG A 73 0.06 1.13 -8.80
N PHE A 74 -0.86 0.32 -8.27
CA PHE A 74 -0.48 -0.77 -7.39
C PHE A 74 -1.10 -2.11 -7.79
N VAL A 75 -0.34 -3.18 -7.50
CA VAL A 75 -0.78 -4.57 -7.55
C VAL A 75 -1.14 -5.00 -6.13
N PRO A 76 -2.43 -5.24 -5.82
CA PRO A 76 -2.83 -5.74 -4.51
C PRO A 76 -2.52 -7.24 -4.36
N GLY A 77 -2.60 -7.75 -3.12
CA GLY A 77 -2.58 -9.19 -2.86
C GLY A 77 -3.82 -9.89 -3.44
N HIS A 78 -4.94 -9.18 -3.52
CA HIS A 78 -6.22 -9.70 -3.99
C HIS A 78 -7.00 -8.65 -4.79
N GLY A 79 -7.78 -9.10 -5.78
CA GLY A 79 -8.65 -8.24 -6.57
C GLY A 79 -7.92 -7.44 -7.66
N ALA A 80 -8.58 -6.39 -8.14
CA ALA A 80 -8.11 -5.58 -9.27
C ALA A 80 -7.12 -4.49 -8.85
N MET A 81 -6.22 -4.12 -9.78
CA MET A 81 -5.32 -2.98 -9.62
C MET A 81 -6.07 -1.63 -9.54
N SER A 82 -5.41 -0.64 -8.94
CA SER A 82 -5.87 0.76 -8.86
C SER A 82 -4.67 1.72 -8.82
N THR A 83 -4.89 3.00 -8.52
CA THR A 83 -3.84 4.01 -8.27
C THR A 83 -3.95 4.60 -6.87
N PHE A 84 -2.82 5.02 -6.31
CA PHE A 84 -2.83 5.72 -5.01
C PHE A 84 -3.69 6.99 -5.04
N GLY A 85 -3.70 7.73 -6.17
CA GLY A 85 -4.54 8.92 -6.30
C GLY A 85 -6.03 8.62 -6.26
N HIS A 86 -6.49 7.53 -6.88
CA HIS A 86 -7.90 7.12 -6.80
C HIS A 86 -8.27 6.70 -5.38
N GLU A 87 -7.46 5.85 -4.75
CA GLU A 87 -7.75 5.41 -3.36
C GLU A 87 -7.69 6.57 -2.36
N ARG A 88 -6.77 7.52 -2.54
CA ARG A 88 -6.70 8.72 -1.67
C ARG A 88 -7.96 9.59 -1.76
N ARG A 89 -8.67 9.57 -2.89
CA ARG A 89 -9.91 10.35 -3.06
C ARG A 89 -11.15 9.56 -2.67
N GLU A 90 -11.20 8.27 -3.01
CA GLU A 90 -12.45 7.52 -3.07
C GLU A 90 -12.50 6.33 -2.11
N ASN A 91 -11.38 5.90 -1.54
CA ASN A 91 -11.38 4.73 -0.65
C ASN A 91 -12.09 5.08 0.67
N PRO A 92 -13.13 4.33 1.08
CA PRO A 92 -13.94 4.69 2.24
C PRO A 92 -13.20 4.53 3.58
N PHE A 93 -12.04 3.86 3.61
CA PHE A 93 -11.28 3.62 4.85
C PHE A 93 -10.11 4.59 5.05
N VAL A 94 -9.55 5.13 3.95
CA VAL A 94 -8.32 5.92 3.97
C VAL A 94 -8.37 7.21 3.14
N GLY A 95 -9.42 7.41 2.35
CA GLY A 95 -9.57 8.58 1.49
C GLY A 95 -9.93 9.86 2.26
N MET A 96 -9.91 11.01 1.59
CA MET A 96 -10.10 12.34 2.20
C MET A 96 -11.45 12.57 2.92
N GLY A 97 -12.42 11.64 2.79
CA GLY A 97 -13.69 11.69 3.52
C GLY A 97 -13.83 10.67 4.66
N SER A 98 -12.74 9.98 5.04
CA SER A 98 -12.73 8.88 6.02
C SER A 98 -12.37 9.29 7.45
N ASP A 99 -12.77 10.50 7.87
CA ASP A 99 -12.57 10.98 9.25
C ASP A 99 -13.50 10.29 10.25
#